data_AF-A0A7Z9Y0V3-F1
#
_entry.id   AF-A0A7Z9Y0V3-F1
#
_cell.length_a   1.000
_cell.length_b   1.000
_cell.length_c   1.000
_cell.angle_alpha   90.00
_cell.angle_beta   90.00
_cell.angle_gamma   90.00
#
_symmetry.space_group_name_H-M   'P 1'
#
loop_
_entity.id
_entity.type
_entity.pdbx_description
1 polymer ?
#
loop_
_entity_poly.entity_id
_entity_poly.type
_entity_poly.pdbx_seq_one_letter_code
_entity_poly.pdbx_strand_id
1 'polypeptide(L)'
;MPDSGWVSPELLAAQQRLQHLQSIVREQRQTPDQDVGKIDHGRIPPSPSFNPLTQLSLLPAHLGWESERVTAVLRQRQSPKKDNQTDWTPTLSVEHSSPIEQGDLANRPTAGQTVKLYPDIALGMLRREQAAAGRIWLLLRHLDVNGRGWLDIDATREQLTRKGSPWRVCGWRQLRNLLNAGENVFWVRRDGRIWLKSTVKTAQSLGVTRLQNRPVALPVTVLLGKIGEVRAHLYASFHSGRADAPISRAALEETSGIHRRTQRRYEKVARVRRRRNFAIGGPAAGENGEERAWRQGNAAFQLKDYQGKQGAAGKTYLAWQLPNSYAGPHAAAAKGRQKRINRELTDLFMQGMTGNDQDNRLRRRFCGNGRTAAQLFSKTGGNVYWRGKGNFWYSIGN
;
A
#
# COMPACT_ATOMS: atom_id res chain seq x y z
N MET A 1 56.65 -12.60 30.53
CA MET A 1 56.38 -11.16 30.71
C MET A 1 55.71 -10.67 29.43
N PRO A 2 54.37 -10.71 29.31
CA PRO A 2 53.68 -10.16 28.16
C PRO A 2 53.30 -8.70 28.43
N ASP A 3 53.61 -7.86 27.45
CA ASP A 3 53.47 -6.42 27.46
C ASP A 3 52.08 -5.97 27.90
N SER A 4 52.08 -5.10 28.91
CA SER A 4 50.94 -4.36 29.39
C SER A 4 50.41 -3.54 28.22
N GLY A 5 49.26 -3.93 27.69
CA GLY A 5 48.59 -3.23 26.59
C GLY A 5 48.34 -1.78 26.98
N TRP A 6 49.22 -0.89 26.55
CA TRP A 6 49.03 0.54 26.63
C TRP A 6 47.77 0.84 25.82
N VAL A 7 46.67 1.04 26.53
CA VAL A 7 45.45 1.57 25.94
C VAL A 7 45.87 2.89 25.32
N SER A 8 45.76 2.95 23.99
CA SER A 8 46.18 4.12 23.23
C SER A 8 45.62 5.36 23.93
N PRO A 9 46.45 6.36 24.26
CA PRO A 9 46.00 7.58 24.91
C PRO A 9 44.89 8.27 24.10
N GLU A 10 44.84 8.02 22.80
CA GLU A 10 43.78 8.47 21.91
C GLU A 10 42.43 7.76 22.18
N LEU A 11 42.46 6.47 22.53
CA LEU A 11 41.25 5.70 22.85
C LEU A 11 40.68 6.12 24.20
N LEU A 12 41.55 6.39 25.18
CA LEU A 12 41.18 6.97 26.46
C LEU A 12 40.58 8.38 26.29
N ALA A 13 41.21 9.23 25.46
CA ALA A 13 40.71 10.57 25.16
C ALA A 13 39.37 10.53 24.39
N ALA A 14 39.17 9.57 23.49
CA ALA A 14 37.92 9.37 22.77
C ALA A 14 36.79 8.93 23.70
N GLN A 15 37.09 8.04 24.66
CA GLN A 15 36.12 7.58 25.64
C GLN A 15 35.70 8.70 26.59
N GLN A 16 36.64 9.55 27.03
CA GLN A 16 36.36 10.73 27.85
C GLN A 16 35.49 11.75 27.09
N ARG A 17 35.78 12.01 25.80
CA ARG A 17 34.93 12.87 24.96
C ARG A 17 33.51 12.36 24.81
N LEU A 18 33.34 11.04 24.65
CA LEU A 18 32.03 10.43 24.49
C LEU A 18 31.21 10.53 25.78
N GLN A 19 31.84 10.31 26.94
CA GLN A 19 31.19 10.52 28.24
C GLN A 19 30.79 11.98 28.47
N HIS A 20 31.66 12.93 28.09
CA HIS A 20 31.35 14.36 28.18
C HIS A 20 30.15 14.76 27.30
N LEU A 21 30.10 14.32 26.05
CA LEU A 21 28.96 14.57 25.16
C LEU A 21 27.66 13.98 25.70
N GLN A 22 27.72 12.80 26.32
CA GLN A 22 26.55 12.19 26.94
C GLN A 22 26.06 12.97 28.17
N SER A 23 26.96 13.59 28.95
CA SER A 23 26.57 14.46 30.07
C SER A 23 25.84 15.72 29.59
N ILE A 24 26.33 16.37 28.54
CA ILE A 24 25.71 17.57 27.94
C ILE A 24 24.29 17.28 27.44
N VAL A 25 24.10 16.15 26.75
CA VAL A 25 22.78 15.75 26.23
C VAL A 25 21.80 15.40 27.36
N ARG A 26 22.29 14.89 28.51
CA ARG A 26 21.46 14.63 29.69
C ARG A 26 21.03 15.92 30.37
N GLU A 27 21.92 16.90 30.52
CA GLU A 27 21.60 18.21 31.09
C GLU A 27 20.60 18.98 30.22
N GLN A 28 20.78 18.96 28.89
CA GLN A 28 19.84 19.58 27.95
C GLN A 28 18.44 18.96 27.95
N ARG A 29 18.27 17.74 28.46
CA ARG A 29 16.96 17.07 28.58
C ARG A 29 16.28 17.31 29.93
N GLN A 30 17.00 17.82 30.93
CA GLN A 30 16.45 18.08 32.26
C GLN A 30 15.99 19.53 32.46
N THR A 31 16.32 20.43 31.53
CA THR A 31 15.78 21.80 31.52
C THR A 31 14.35 21.80 30.96
N PRO A 32 13.32 22.17 31.75
CA PRO A 32 11.98 22.38 31.22
C PRO A 32 11.94 23.65 30.38
N ASP A 33 11.15 23.56 29.32
CA ASP A 33 10.88 24.56 28.29
C ASP A 33 10.51 25.94 28.89
N GLN A 34 11.42 26.91 28.76
CA GLN A 34 11.10 28.34 28.73
C GLN A 34 11.85 29.02 27.58
N ASP A 35 11.08 29.26 26.54
CA ASP A 35 11.12 30.36 25.57
C ASP A 35 12.29 30.53 24.58
N VAL A 36 11.89 30.86 23.35
CA VAL A 36 12.63 30.70 22.10
C VAL A 36 13.48 31.94 21.78
N GLY A 37 14.75 31.74 21.38
CA GLY A 37 15.61 32.81 20.85
C GLY A 37 16.78 32.37 19.94
N LYS A 38 16.51 32.34 18.63
CA LYS A 38 17.38 32.63 17.44
C LYS A 38 18.93 32.37 17.43
N ILE A 39 19.33 31.50 16.49
CA ILE A 39 20.39 31.63 15.43
C ILE A 39 21.88 31.62 15.87
N ASP A 40 22.90 31.04 15.20
CA ASP A 40 23.13 29.96 14.21
C ASP A 40 24.68 29.90 13.93
N HIS A 41 25.13 28.79 13.33
CA HIS A 41 26.30 28.57 12.45
C HIS A 41 27.69 28.13 12.99
N GLY A 42 28.08 26.89 12.60
CA GLY A 42 29.49 26.49 12.42
C GLY A 42 29.74 24.99 12.10
N ARG A 43 30.11 24.66 10.85
CA ARG A 43 30.35 23.32 10.20
C ARG A 43 31.59 22.54 10.71
N ILE A 44 31.55 21.21 10.95
CA ILE A 44 31.78 19.99 10.07
C ILE A 44 33.18 19.94 9.39
N PRO A 45 34.00 18.87 9.58
CA PRO A 45 34.24 17.83 8.53
C PRO A 45 34.62 16.41 9.09
N PRO A 46 35.16 15.42 8.31
CA PRO A 46 34.41 14.21 7.95
C PRO A 46 35.13 12.85 8.20
N SER A 47 34.35 11.79 8.00
CA SER A 47 34.61 10.34 8.15
C SER A 47 35.66 9.72 7.22
N PRO A 48 36.08 8.45 7.50
CA PRO A 48 36.29 7.50 6.40
C PRO A 48 35.72 6.08 6.61
N SER A 49 35.39 5.49 5.46
CA SER A 49 34.90 4.14 5.10
C SER A 49 36.02 3.08 5.05
N PHE A 50 35.87 1.87 5.59
CA PHE A 50 35.32 0.60 5.01
C PHE A 50 36.03 0.02 3.76
N ASN A 51 36.48 -1.26 3.84
CA ASN A 51 36.03 -2.36 2.94
C ASN A 51 36.61 -3.77 3.29
N PRO A 52 35.98 -4.89 2.83
CA PRO A 52 35.51 -5.95 3.73
C PRO A 52 35.57 -7.36 3.09
N LEU A 53 36.67 -8.10 3.17
CA LEU A 53 36.72 -9.46 2.57
C LEU A 53 37.45 -10.52 3.40
N THR A 54 37.61 -10.24 4.69
CA THR A 54 38.03 -11.18 5.72
C THR A 54 37.12 -10.92 6.92
N GLN A 55 36.41 -11.84 7.53
CA GLN A 55 36.44 -13.30 7.49
C GLN A 55 35.07 -13.76 8.00
N LEU A 56 34.27 -14.34 7.10
CA LEU A 56 32.95 -14.94 7.36
C LEU A 56 33.01 -16.17 8.30
N SER A 57 34.19 -16.52 8.81
CA SER A 57 34.44 -17.55 9.83
C SER A 57 34.55 -17.00 11.27
N LEU A 58 34.51 -15.68 11.46
CA LEU A 58 34.50 -15.00 12.77
C LEU A 58 33.09 -14.62 13.23
N LEU A 59 32.03 -15.15 12.60
CA LEU A 59 30.66 -14.89 13.04
C LEU A 59 30.32 -15.79 14.25
N PRO A 60 29.87 -15.19 15.38
CA PRO A 60 29.41 -15.94 16.56
C PRO A 60 28.20 -16.84 16.23
N ALA A 61 28.02 -17.90 17.03
CA ALA A 61 26.96 -18.92 16.89
C ALA A 61 25.52 -18.37 16.92
N HIS A 62 25.37 -17.09 17.24
CA HIS A 62 24.14 -16.34 17.22
C HIS A 62 24.50 -14.89 16.87
N LEU A 63 23.95 -14.38 15.78
CA LEU A 63 23.82 -12.95 15.55
C LEU A 63 22.43 -12.64 16.05
N GLY A 64 22.30 -11.79 17.06
CA GLY A 64 21.00 -11.36 17.58
C GLY A 64 20.04 -10.93 16.46
N TRP A 65 18.76 -10.78 16.81
CA TRP A 65 17.57 -10.71 15.93
C TRP A 65 16.97 -12.09 15.59
N GLU A 66 16.44 -12.77 16.62
CA GLU A 66 15.45 -13.88 16.55
C GLU A 66 15.46 -14.79 15.29
N SER A 67 16.62 -15.30 14.89
CA SER A 67 16.74 -16.21 13.74
C SER A 67 16.92 -17.69 14.11
N GLU A 68 16.62 -18.10 15.35
CA GLU A 68 16.72 -19.50 15.79
C GLU A 68 15.93 -20.46 14.89
N ARG A 69 14.72 -20.06 14.49
CA ARG A 69 13.83 -20.90 13.66
C ARG A 69 14.30 -21.02 12.21
N VAL A 70 14.99 -20.01 11.68
CA VAL A 70 15.51 -20.02 10.30
C VAL A 70 16.75 -20.91 10.20
N THR A 71 17.60 -20.92 11.24
CA THR A 71 18.78 -21.79 11.34
C THR A 71 18.40 -23.26 11.60
N ALA A 72 17.30 -23.51 12.32
CA ALA A 72 16.77 -24.87 12.54
C ALA A 72 16.22 -25.52 11.26
N VAL A 73 15.51 -24.76 10.42
CA VAL A 73 14.93 -25.25 9.14
C VAL A 73 16.01 -25.64 8.12
N LEU A 74 17.17 -24.98 8.15
CA LEU A 74 18.30 -25.32 7.27
C LEU A 74 19.05 -26.58 7.70
N ARG A 75 19.07 -26.92 9.00
CA ARG A 75 19.67 -28.17 9.52
C ARG A 75 18.78 -29.39 9.34
N GLN A 76 17.45 -29.24 9.43
CA GLN A 76 16.51 -30.36 9.30
C GLN A 76 16.40 -30.94 7.88
N ARG A 77 16.93 -30.24 6.87
CA ARG A 77 16.98 -30.69 5.47
C ARG A 77 18.17 -31.59 5.14
N GLN A 78 19.04 -31.89 6.09
CA GLN A 78 20.23 -32.72 5.89
C GLN A 78 20.12 -34.14 6.47
N SER A 79 18.96 -34.57 6.96
CA SER A 79 18.77 -35.93 7.48
C SER A 79 18.13 -36.86 6.43
N PRO A 80 18.73 -38.02 6.11
CA PRO A 80 18.16 -38.99 5.17
C PRO A 80 16.94 -39.71 5.76
N LYS A 81 15.93 -39.91 4.92
CA LYS A 81 14.58 -40.41 5.23
C LYS A 81 14.56 -41.95 5.21
N LYS A 82 14.13 -42.59 6.30
CA LYS A 82 13.79 -44.03 6.33
C LYS A 82 12.32 -44.21 5.95
N ASP A 83 12.08 -45.01 4.93
CA ASP A 83 10.76 -45.48 4.51
C ASP A 83 10.29 -46.59 5.47
N ASN A 84 9.00 -46.59 5.82
CA ASN A 84 8.31 -47.84 6.12
C ASN A 84 6.83 -47.76 5.73
N GLN A 85 6.47 -48.74 4.92
CA GLN A 85 5.23 -48.93 4.18
C GLN A 85 4.35 -49.91 4.95
N THR A 86 3.07 -49.59 5.14
CA THR A 86 2.07 -50.64 5.44
C THR A 86 0.73 -50.25 4.82
N ASP A 87 0.27 -51.15 3.96
CA ASP A 87 -1.01 -51.18 3.27
C ASP A 87 -2.18 -51.34 4.23
N TRP A 88 -3.28 -50.63 3.97
CA TRP A 88 -4.64 -51.06 4.31
C TRP A 88 -5.62 -50.49 3.27
N THR A 89 -6.34 -51.39 2.62
CA THR A 89 -7.42 -51.16 1.64
C THR A 89 -8.75 -50.85 2.33
N PRO A 90 -9.65 -50.03 1.74
CA PRO A 90 -11.02 -49.96 2.22
C PRO A 90 -12.02 -50.61 1.25
N THR A 91 -12.82 -51.51 1.83
CA THR A 91 -14.00 -52.16 1.29
C THR A 91 -15.12 -51.16 1.00
N LEU A 92 -15.74 -51.29 -0.16
CA LEU A 92 -16.95 -50.59 -0.59
C LEU A 92 -18.19 -51.18 0.10
N SER A 93 -18.87 -50.36 0.90
CA SER A 93 -20.24 -50.62 1.36
C SER A 93 -21.15 -49.52 0.85
N VAL A 94 -22.18 -49.93 0.12
CA VAL A 94 -23.26 -49.11 -0.43
C VAL A 94 -24.35 -49.01 0.63
N GLU A 95 -24.57 -47.82 1.19
CA GLU A 95 -25.70 -47.53 2.08
C GLU A 95 -26.54 -46.35 1.59
N HIS A 96 -27.77 -46.69 1.23
CA HIS A 96 -29.03 -45.96 1.46
C HIS A 96 -28.99 -44.43 1.59
N SER A 97 -29.30 -43.77 0.47
CA SER A 97 -29.59 -42.34 0.36
C SER A 97 -30.90 -41.97 1.09
N SER A 98 -30.75 -41.33 2.25
CA SER A 98 -31.78 -40.45 2.81
C SER A 98 -31.72 -39.07 2.13
N PRO A 99 -32.83 -38.34 1.97
CA PRO A 99 -32.83 -37.05 1.28
C PRO A 99 -32.23 -35.96 2.17
N ILE A 100 -30.96 -35.62 1.93
CA ILE A 100 -30.27 -34.51 2.59
C ILE A 100 -30.61 -33.20 1.87
N GLU A 101 -31.30 -32.32 2.60
CA GLU A 101 -31.19 -30.86 2.60
C GLU A 101 -30.49 -30.20 1.40
N GLN A 102 -31.25 -29.87 0.35
CA GLN A 102 -30.78 -29.08 -0.79
C GLN A 102 -30.57 -27.57 -0.46
N GLY A 103 -30.76 -27.15 0.79
CA GLY A 103 -30.64 -25.74 1.21
C GLY A 103 -29.20 -25.24 1.43
N ASP A 104 -28.25 -26.13 1.74
CA ASP A 104 -26.96 -25.70 2.33
C ASP A 104 -25.80 -25.55 1.32
N LEU A 105 -25.96 -26.07 0.09
CA LEU A 105 -24.97 -25.92 -0.98
C LEU A 105 -25.03 -24.55 -1.68
N ALA A 106 -26.16 -23.84 -1.60
CA ALA A 106 -26.37 -22.57 -2.28
C ALA A 106 -25.60 -21.39 -1.68
N ASN A 107 -25.05 -21.52 -0.47
CA ASN A 107 -24.44 -20.41 0.27
C ASN A 107 -22.93 -20.55 0.50
N ARG A 108 -22.23 -21.36 -0.30
CA ARG A 108 -20.75 -21.44 -0.28
C ARG A 108 -20.14 -20.26 -1.06
N PRO A 109 -19.02 -19.69 -0.58
CA PRO A 109 -18.31 -18.65 -1.28
C PRO A 109 -17.73 -19.21 -2.57
N THR A 110 -18.30 -18.80 -3.69
CA THR A 110 -17.80 -19.16 -5.03
C THR A 110 -16.84 -18.10 -5.54
N ALA A 111 -15.96 -18.49 -6.47
CA ALA A 111 -14.95 -17.60 -7.04
C ALA A 111 -15.54 -16.36 -7.75
N GLY A 112 -16.83 -16.38 -8.11
CA GLY A 112 -17.54 -15.27 -8.76
C GLY A 112 -18.14 -14.24 -7.80
N GLN A 113 -18.23 -14.53 -6.50
CA GLN A 113 -18.84 -13.60 -5.54
C GLN A 113 -17.90 -12.42 -5.24
N THR A 114 -18.45 -11.22 -5.37
CA THR A 114 -17.70 -9.97 -5.15
C THR A 114 -18.46 -9.00 -4.28
N VAL A 115 -17.72 -8.14 -3.59
CA VAL A 115 -18.24 -7.02 -2.81
C VAL A 115 -17.83 -5.72 -3.47
N LYS A 116 -18.79 -4.79 -3.61
CA LYS A 116 -18.50 -3.45 -4.12
C LYS A 116 -17.68 -2.66 -3.09
N LEU A 117 -16.44 -2.34 -3.46
CA LEU A 117 -15.51 -1.57 -2.64
C LEU A 117 -15.23 -0.21 -3.29
N TYR A 118 -15.25 0.86 -2.49
CA TYR A 118 -14.75 2.17 -2.91
C TYR A 118 -13.28 2.30 -2.51
N PRO A 119 -12.34 2.54 -3.44
CA PRO A 119 -10.93 2.56 -3.13
C PRO A 119 -10.52 3.61 -2.09
N ASP A 120 -11.19 4.76 -2.07
CA ASP A 120 -10.89 5.83 -1.11
C ASP A 120 -11.22 5.41 0.33
N ILE A 121 -12.28 4.61 0.51
CA ILE A 121 -12.62 3.97 1.79
C ILE A 121 -11.58 2.91 2.16
N ALA A 122 -11.14 2.09 1.19
CA ALA A 122 -10.10 1.09 1.41
C ALA A 122 -8.78 1.72 1.88
N LEU A 123 -8.38 2.84 1.27
CA LEU A 123 -7.22 3.61 1.73
C LEU A 123 -7.44 4.21 3.11
N GLY A 124 -8.64 4.72 3.40
CA GLY A 124 -9.02 5.18 4.75
C GLY A 124 -8.87 4.08 5.82
N MET A 125 -9.30 2.86 5.50
CA MET A 125 -9.12 1.68 6.37
C MET A 125 -7.64 1.37 6.61
N LEU A 126 -6.78 1.54 5.62
CA LEU A 126 -5.34 1.30 5.75
C LEU A 126 -4.66 2.38 6.59
N ARG A 127 -4.97 3.67 6.33
CA ARG A 127 -4.40 4.81 7.06
C ARG A 127 -4.74 4.78 8.55
N ARG A 128 -5.96 4.34 8.91
CA ARG A 128 -6.40 4.23 10.31
C ARG A 128 -6.15 2.84 10.91
N GLU A 129 -5.42 1.97 10.23
CA GLU A 129 -5.14 0.59 10.64
C GLU A 129 -6.39 -0.30 10.87
N GLN A 130 -7.54 0.15 10.37
CA GLN A 130 -8.86 -0.48 10.52
C GLN A 130 -9.14 -1.59 9.48
N ALA A 131 -8.12 -2.08 8.77
CA ALA A 131 -8.30 -3.08 7.71
C ALA A 131 -8.96 -4.39 8.19
N ALA A 132 -8.67 -4.83 9.42
CA ALA A 132 -9.23 -6.08 9.95
C ALA A 132 -10.71 -5.96 10.31
N ALA A 133 -11.13 -4.84 10.93
CA ALA A 133 -12.54 -4.56 11.19
C ALA A 133 -13.29 -4.22 9.88
N GLY A 134 -12.66 -3.46 8.99
CA GLY A 134 -13.21 -3.16 7.66
C GLY A 134 -13.44 -4.41 6.80
N ARG A 135 -12.59 -5.44 6.93
CA ARG A 135 -12.81 -6.76 6.34
C ARG A 135 -14.11 -7.40 6.82
N ILE A 136 -14.36 -7.38 8.14
CA ILE A 136 -15.61 -7.88 8.71
C ILE A 136 -16.79 -7.08 8.17
N TRP A 137 -16.69 -5.75 8.11
CA TRP A 137 -17.75 -4.91 7.55
C TRP A 137 -18.11 -5.27 6.11
N LEU A 138 -17.11 -5.50 5.25
CA LEU A 138 -17.32 -5.91 3.87
C LEU A 138 -18.01 -7.28 3.76
N LEU A 139 -17.64 -8.23 4.63
CA LEU A 139 -18.28 -9.55 4.70
C LEU A 139 -19.72 -9.45 5.21
N LEU A 140 -19.98 -8.67 6.27
CA LEU A 140 -21.33 -8.48 6.79
C LEU A 140 -22.26 -7.86 5.74
N ARG A 141 -21.77 -6.89 4.97
CA ARG A 141 -22.51 -6.32 3.83
C ARG A 141 -22.79 -7.32 2.72
N HIS A 142 -21.94 -8.33 2.56
CA HIS A 142 -22.17 -9.40 1.61
C HIS A 142 -23.22 -10.40 2.11
N LEU A 143 -23.18 -10.72 3.41
CA LEU A 143 -24.12 -11.62 4.07
C LEU A 143 -25.52 -11.00 4.23
N ASP A 144 -25.64 -9.68 4.27
CA ASP A 144 -26.92 -8.96 4.23
C ASP A 144 -27.50 -8.92 2.80
N VAL A 145 -27.88 -10.09 2.28
CA VAL A 145 -28.42 -10.28 0.92
C VAL A 145 -29.66 -9.41 0.68
N ASN A 146 -30.48 -9.23 1.71
CA ASN A 146 -31.72 -8.45 1.64
C ASN A 146 -31.50 -6.94 1.83
N GLY A 147 -30.28 -6.50 2.15
CA GLY A 147 -29.95 -5.09 2.34
C GLY A 147 -30.67 -4.42 3.52
N ARG A 148 -30.98 -5.17 4.57
CA ARG A 148 -31.70 -4.68 5.77
C ARG A 148 -30.88 -3.65 6.55
N GLY A 149 -29.55 -3.66 6.40
CA GLY A 149 -28.63 -2.82 7.15
C GLY A 149 -28.34 -3.33 8.56
N TRP A 150 -28.75 -4.54 8.91
CA TRP A 150 -28.41 -5.17 10.19
C TRP A 150 -28.36 -6.70 10.10
N LEU A 151 -27.59 -7.32 10.99
CA LEU A 151 -27.50 -8.77 11.14
C LEU A 151 -27.61 -9.17 12.61
N ASP A 152 -28.13 -10.36 12.87
CA ASP A 152 -28.13 -10.97 14.19
C ASP A 152 -26.69 -11.36 14.62
N ILE A 153 -26.32 -11.07 15.86
CA ILE A 153 -24.94 -11.29 16.34
C ILE A 153 -24.60 -12.77 16.48
N ASP A 154 -25.55 -13.61 16.88
CA ASP A 154 -25.32 -15.04 17.10
C ASP A 154 -25.27 -15.76 15.76
N ALA A 155 -26.17 -15.42 14.82
CA ALA A 155 -26.07 -15.91 13.44
C ALA A 155 -24.74 -15.48 12.77
N THR A 156 -24.30 -14.24 13.01
CA THR A 156 -23.01 -13.75 12.50
C THR A 156 -21.83 -14.52 13.12
N ARG A 157 -21.89 -14.81 14.42
CA ARG A 157 -20.89 -15.61 15.12
C ARG A 157 -20.82 -17.02 14.56
N GLU A 158 -21.96 -17.68 14.38
CA GLU A 158 -22.08 -19.01 13.77
C GLU A 158 -21.35 -19.03 12.43
N GLN A 159 -21.70 -18.10 11.53
CA GLN A 159 -21.15 -18.04 10.18
C GLN A 159 -19.66 -17.68 10.14
N LEU A 160 -19.20 -16.69 10.89
CA LEU A 160 -17.82 -16.19 10.75
C LEU A 160 -16.80 -16.94 11.61
N THR A 161 -17.23 -17.78 12.56
CA THR A 161 -16.33 -18.40 13.54
C THR A 161 -16.40 -19.92 13.66
N ARG A 162 -17.56 -20.54 13.35
CA ARG A 162 -17.74 -21.99 13.48
C ARG A 162 -16.74 -22.74 12.60
N LYS A 163 -16.09 -23.75 13.17
CA LYS A 163 -15.18 -24.63 12.43
C LYS A 163 -15.97 -25.35 11.34
N GLY A 164 -15.46 -25.34 10.11
CA GLY A 164 -16.15 -25.91 8.95
C GLY A 164 -17.13 -24.94 8.27
N SER A 165 -17.46 -23.79 8.89
CA SER A 165 -18.22 -22.76 8.17
C SER A 165 -17.42 -22.29 6.96
N PRO A 166 -18.05 -22.20 5.78
CA PRO A 166 -17.38 -21.74 4.58
C PRO A 166 -17.01 -20.25 4.64
N TRP A 167 -17.66 -19.50 5.54
CA TRP A 167 -17.41 -18.07 5.79
C TRP A 167 -16.47 -17.82 6.97
N ARG A 168 -15.85 -18.87 7.51
CA ARG A 168 -15.01 -18.76 8.70
C ARG A 168 -13.79 -17.88 8.43
N VAL A 169 -13.61 -16.87 9.27
CA VAL A 169 -12.46 -15.93 9.17
C VAL A 169 -11.57 -15.97 10.41
N CYS A 170 -12.14 -16.12 11.60
CA CYS A 170 -11.37 -16.12 12.85
C CYS A 170 -12.15 -16.80 13.99
N GLY A 171 -11.52 -16.97 15.15
CA GLY A 171 -12.21 -17.46 16.35
C GLY A 171 -13.08 -16.38 17.00
N TRP A 172 -14.02 -16.80 17.87
CA TRP A 172 -14.97 -15.91 18.53
C TRP A 172 -14.32 -14.77 19.33
N ARG A 173 -13.27 -15.05 20.11
CA ARG A 173 -12.53 -14.01 20.85
C ARG A 173 -12.00 -12.92 19.92
N GLN A 174 -11.43 -13.32 18.78
CA GLN A 174 -10.92 -12.37 17.79
C GLN A 174 -12.06 -11.61 17.11
N LEU A 175 -13.17 -12.28 16.76
CA LEU A 175 -14.33 -11.60 16.20
C LEU A 175 -14.85 -10.54 17.16
N ARG A 176 -14.98 -10.85 18.45
CA ARG A 176 -15.39 -9.88 19.48
C ARG A 176 -14.45 -8.67 19.54
N ASN A 177 -13.14 -8.90 19.53
CA ASN A 177 -12.15 -7.82 19.50
C ASN A 177 -12.30 -6.95 18.24
N LEU A 178 -12.54 -7.56 17.09
CA LEU A 178 -12.76 -6.83 15.84
C LEU A 178 -14.09 -6.07 15.85
N LEU A 179 -15.15 -6.64 16.43
CA LEU A 179 -16.44 -5.98 16.63
C LEU A 179 -16.30 -4.75 17.52
N ASN A 180 -15.52 -4.83 18.59
CA ASN A 180 -15.20 -3.68 19.43
C ASN A 180 -14.38 -2.63 18.67
N ALA A 181 -13.35 -3.05 17.94
CA ALA A 181 -12.48 -2.12 17.20
C ALA A 181 -13.21 -1.36 16.08
N GLY A 182 -14.23 -1.97 15.47
CA GLY A 182 -15.03 -1.34 14.42
C GLY A 182 -16.32 -0.66 14.90
N GLU A 183 -16.60 -0.70 16.20
CA GLU A 183 -17.73 0.00 16.82
C GLU A 183 -17.64 1.50 16.49
N ASN A 184 -18.78 2.11 16.16
CA ASN A 184 -18.87 3.51 15.75
C ASN A 184 -18.09 3.90 14.48
N VAL A 185 -17.41 2.96 13.80
CA VAL A 185 -16.78 3.22 12.48
C VAL A 185 -17.54 2.48 11.38
N PHE A 186 -17.80 1.20 11.58
CA PHE A 186 -18.41 0.32 10.60
C PHE A 186 -19.83 -0.11 10.96
N TRP A 187 -20.12 -0.16 12.27
CA TRP A 187 -21.42 -0.58 12.78
C TRP A 187 -21.70 0.05 14.14
N VAL A 188 -22.92 -0.17 14.63
CA VAL A 188 -23.31 -0.01 16.03
C VAL A 188 -23.96 -1.31 16.49
N ARG A 189 -23.63 -1.81 17.68
CA ARG A 189 -24.28 -3.00 18.25
C ARG A 189 -25.32 -2.62 19.30
N ARG A 190 -26.54 -3.15 19.15
CA ARG A 190 -27.66 -2.94 20.07
C ARG A 190 -28.68 -4.08 19.93
N ASP A 191 -29.28 -4.49 21.04
CA ASP A 191 -30.38 -5.47 21.09
C ASP A 191 -30.04 -6.79 20.36
N GLY A 192 -28.82 -7.32 20.57
CA GLY A 192 -28.35 -8.54 19.91
C GLY A 192 -28.06 -8.39 18.40
N ARG A 193 -28.14 -7.18 17.85
CA ARG A 193 -27.97 -6.92 16.41
C ARG A 193 -26.75 -6.05 16.13
N ILE A 194 -26.14 -6.29 14.97
CA ILE A 194 -25.07 -5.48 14.39
C ILE A 194 -25.69 -4.60 13.31
N TRP A 195 -25.88 -3.31 13.60
CA TRP A 195 -26.41 -2.32 12.66
C TRP A 195 -25.27 -1.74 11.82
N LEU A 196 -25.27 -2.03 10.53
CA LEU A 196 -24.22 -1.60 9.61
C LEU A 196 -24.32 -0.11 9.31
N LYS A 197 -23.22 0.62 9.44
CA LYS A 197 -23.15 2.01 8.99
C LYS A 197 -23.19 2.07 7.46
N SER A 198 -23.88 3.11 6.96
CA SER A 198 -23.92 3.40 5.53
C SER A 198 -22.52 3.72 5.00
N THR A 199 -22.32 3.56 3.68
CA THR A 199 -21.04 3.87 3.05
C THR A 199 -20.58 5.32 3.31
N VAL A 200 -21.52 6.26 3.39
CA VAL A 200 -21.25 7.69 3.70
C VAL A 200 -20.73 7.82 5.12
N LYS A 201 -21.44 7.27 6.11
CA LYS A 201 -21.05 7.32 7.52
C LYS A 201 -19.70 6.64 7.77
N THR A 202 -19.44 5.51 7.11
CA THR A 202 -18.14 4.84 7.17
C THR A 202 -17.02 5.69 6.53
N ALA A 203 -17.25 6.28 5.36
CA ALA A 203 -16.28 7.15 4.72
C ALA A 203 -15.92 8.36 5.61
N GLN A 204 -16.93 9.03 6.18
CA GLN A 204 -16.74 10.12 7.12
C GLN A 204 -15.94 9.67 8.36
N SER A 205 -16.32 8.53 8.97
CA SER A 205 -15.62 7.99 10.15
C SER A 205 -14.16 7.61 9.86
N LEU A 206 -13.80 7.37 8.59
CA LEU A 206 -12.43 7.10 8.16
C LEU A 206 -11.69 8.37 7.70
N GLY A 207 -12.30 9.55 7.78
CA GLY A 207 -11.74 10.82 7.32
C GLY A 207 -11.66 10.94 5.80
N VAL A 208 -12.56 10.27 5.07
CA VAL A 208 -12.66 10.36 3.61
C VAL A 208 -13.66 11.46 3.28
N THR A 209 -13.16 12.57 2.74
CA THR A 209 -13.97 13.73 2.34
C THR A 209 -14.71 13.51 1.03
N ARG A 210 -14.15 12.71 0.12
CA ARG A 210 -14.75 12.45 -1.20
C ARG A 210 -14.30 11.12 -1.79
N LEU A 211 -15.21 10.43 -2.47
CA LEU A 211 -14.93 9.25 -3.27
C LEU A 211 -14.53 9.67 -4.70
N GLN A 212 -13.24 9.66 -4.98
CA GLN A 212 -12.67 10.08 -6.27
C GLN A 212 -12.57 8.93 -7.26
N ASN A 213 -12.20 7.74 -6.78
CA ASN A 213 -11.91 6.60 -7.63
C ASN A 213 -13.18 5.83 -8.01
N ARG A 214 -13.13 5.09 -9.13
CA ARG A 214 -14.24 4.22 -9.53
C ARG A 214 -14.30 3.04 -8.54
N PRO A 215 -15.50 2.64 -8.07
CA PRO A 215 -15.63 1.46 -7.24
C PRO A 215 -15.16 0.22 -7.99
N VAL A 216 -14.73 -0.79 -7.24
CA VAL A 216 -14.21 -2.06 -7.76
C VAL A 216 -14.97 -3.23 -7.18
N ALA A 217 -14.98 -4.35 -7.90
CA ALA A 217 -15.51 -5.62 -7.45
C ALA A 217 -14.39 -6.41 -6.75
N LEU A 218 -14.39 -6.43 -5.41
CA LEU A 218 -13.42 -7.16 -4.62
C LEU A 218 -13.91 -8.61 -4.41
N PRO A 219 -13.14 -9.65 -4.80
CA PRO A 219 -13.55 -11.03 -4.55
C PRO A 219 -13.72 -11.34 -3.06
N VAL A 220 -14.79 -12.04 -2.72
CA VAL A 220 -15.07 -12.49 -1.35
C VAL A 220 -13.98 -13.43 -0.84
N THR A 221 -13.43 -14.27 -1.71
CA THR A 221 -12.34 -15.20 -1.39
C THR A 221 -11.11 -14.50 -0.82
N VAL A 222 -10.81 -13.28 -1.28
CA VAL A 222 -9.73 -12.45 -0.73
C VAL A 222 -10.05 -12.02 0.71
N LEU A 223 -11.30 -11.68 1.01
CA LEU A 223 -11.73 -11.30 2.36
C LEU A 223 -11.69 -12.46 3.36
N LEU A 224 -11.81 -13.69 2.88
CA LEU A 224 -11.66 -14.91 3.69
C LEU A 224 -10.18 -15.30 3.91
N GLY A 225 -9.26 -14.68 3.17
CA GLY A 225 -7.82 -14.92 3.26
C GLY A 225 -7.13 -14.31 4.48
N LYS A 226 -5.78 -14.38 4.46
CA LYS A 226 -4.93 -13.83 5.53
C LYS A 226 -5.02 -12.30 5.55
N ILE A 227 -4.93 -11.70 6.73
CA ILE A 227 -5.06 -10.23 6.87
C ILE A 227 -4.03 -9.43 6.04
N GLY A 228 -2.83 -9.97 5.84
CA GLY A 228 -1.82 -9.35 4.98
C GLY A 228 -2.20 -9.31 3.49
N GLU A 229 -2.90 -10.35 3.02
CA GLU A 229 -3.45 -10.41 1.65
C GLU A 229 -4.62 -9.44 1.50
N VAL A 230 -5.51 -9.40 2.48
CA VAL A 230 -6.62 -8.44 2.52
C VAL A 230 -6.09 -7.01 2.45
N ARG A 231 -5.10 -6.64 3.27
CA ARG A 231 -4.47 -5.31 3.23
C ARG A 231 -3.85 -5.00 1.86
N ALA A 232 -3.20 -6.00 1.24
CA ALA A 232 -2.62 -5.85 -0.09
C ALA A 232 -3.69 -5.57 -1.15
N HIS A 233 -4.85 -6.25 -1.08
CA HIS A 233 -5.96 -6.03 -2.01
C HIS A 233 -6.74 -4.74 -1.74
N LEU A 234 -6.90 -4.33 -0.48
CA LEU A 234 -7.41 -3.00 -0.16
C LEU A 234 -6.53 -1.91 -0.78
N TYR A 235 -5.20 -2.06 -0.71
CA TYR A 235 -4.27 -1.15 -1.40
C TYR A 235 -4.42 -1.25 -2.93
N ALA A 236 -4.46 -2.47 -3.48
CA ALA A 236 -4.56 -2.69 -4.92
C ALA A 236 -5.87 -2.16 -5.53
N SER A 237 -6.94 -2.05 -4.74
CA SER A 237 -8.21 -1.44 -5.16
C SER A 237 -8.03 -0.01 -5.68
N PHE A 238 -7.06 0.75 -5.14
CA PHE A 238 -6.71 2.08 -5.63
C PHE A 238 -6.24 2.04 -7.08
N HIS A 239 -5.33 1.12 -7.41
CA HIS A 239 -4.82 0.96 -8.78
C HIS A 239 -5.87 0.42 -9.75
N SER A 240 -6.87 -0.32 -9.27
CA SER A 240 -7.99 -0.81 -10.08
C SER A 240 -9.05 0.26 -10.35
N GLY A 241 -9.29 1.17 -9.41
CA GLY A 241 -10.34 2.20 -9.52
C GLY A 241 -9.88 3.50 -10.16
N ARG A 242 -8.56 3.72 -10.25
CA ARG A 242 -7.95 4.93 -10.82
C ARG A 242 -7.80 4.83 -12.35
N ALA A 243 -7.81 5.97 -13.02
CA ALA A 243 -7.41 6.04 -14.42
C ALA A 243 -5.94 5.64 -14.62
N ASP A 244 -5.56 5.17 -15.81
CA ASP A 244 -4.18 4.79 -16.16
C ASP A 244 -3.27 6.03 -16.33
N ALA A 245 -3.06 6.74 -15.23
CA ALA A 245 -2.17 7.89 -15.13
C ALA A 245 -0.91 7.49 -14.33
N PRO A 246 0.28 7.97 -14.73
CA PRO A 246 1.50 7.81 -13.94
C PRO A 246 1.33 8.29 -12.50
N ILE A 247 1.95 7.61 -11.53
CA ILE A 247 2.03 8.09 -10.14
C ILE A 247 3.35 7.69 -9.49
N SER A 248 3.92 8.62 -8.71
CA SER A 248 5.17 8.37 -8.01
C SER A 248 4.92 7.58 -6.73
N ARG A 249 5.96 6.89 -6.26
CA ARG A 249 5.91 6.17 -4.97
C ARG A 249 5.68 7.11 -3.79
N ALA A 250 6.25 8.31 -3.85
CA ALA A 250 6.06 9.34 -2.84
C ALA A 250 4.59 9.79 -2.80
N ALA A 251 3.98 10.07 -3.96
CA ALA A 251 2.56 10.42 -4.03
C ALA A 251 1.66 9.27 -3.56
N LEU A 252 2.01 8.01 -3.88
CA LEU A 252 1.31 6.84 -3.35
C LEU A 252 1.42 6.75 -1.83
N GLU A 253 2.58 7.05 -1.26
CA GLU A 253 2.82 7.02 0.18
C GLU A 253 2.01 8.09 0.89
N GLU A 254 2.02 9.33 0.38
CA GLU A 254 1.18 10.44 0.86
C GLU A 254 -0.32 10.09 0.78
N THR A 255 -0.75 9.51 -0.33
CA THR A 255 -2.18 9.20 -0.54
C THR A 255 -2.64 8.01 0.31
N SER A 256 -1.83 6.95 0.41
CA SER A 256 -2.22 5.70 1.05
C SER A 256 -1.78 5.57 2.52
N GLY A 257 -0.85 6.40 2.98
CA GLY A 257 -0.17 6.26 4.27
C GLY A 257 0.78 5.05 4.35
N ILE A 258 1.03 4.35 3.24
CA ILE A 258 1.81 3.11 3.23
C ILE A 258 3.22 3.37 2.73
N HIS A 259 4.21 3.00 3.55
CA HIS A 259 5.63 3.14 3.21
C HIS A 259 6.03 2.33 1.96
N ARG A 260 6.99 2.86 1.18
CA ARG A 260 7.43 2.31 -0.12
C ARG A 260 7.74 0.82 -0.11
N ARG A 261 8.38 0.30 0.96
CA ARG A 261 8.71 -1.12 1.10
C ARG A 261 7.43 -1.97 1.17
N THR A 262 6.46 -1.53 1.95
CA THR A 262 5.17 -2.20 2.12
C THR A 262 4.33 -2.12 0.86
N GLN A 263 4.35 -0.99 0.15
CA GLN A 263 3.69 -0.88 -1.16
C GLN A 263 4.19 -1.95 -2.14
N ARG A 264 5.52 -2.14 -2.26
CA ARG A 264 6.10 -3.18 -3.15
C ARG A 264 5.66 -4.58 -2.74
N ARG A 265 5.60 -4.86 -1.44
CA ARG A 265 5.10 -6.13 -0.91
C ARG A 265 3.63 -6.34 -1.28
N TYR A 266 2.79 -5.33 -1.05
CA TYR A 266 1.35 -5.40 -1.37
C TYR A 266 1.11 -5.57 -2.86
N GLU A 267 1.84 -4.86 -3.71
CA GLU A 267 1.74 -5.02 -5.16
C GLU A 267 2.11 -6.43 -5.63
N LYS A 268 3.16 -7.01 -5.04
CA LYS A 268 3.55 -8.39 -5.34
C LYS A 268 2.45 -9.37 -4.90
N VAL A 269 1.92 -9.21 -3.69
CA VAL A 269 0.88 -10.10 -3.13
C VAL A 269 -0.41 -10.02 -3.94
N ALA A 270 -0.90 -8.80 -4.21
CA ALA A 270 -2.13 -8.58 -4.97
C ALA A 270 -1.93 -8.64 -6.49
N ARG A 271 -0.73 -8.95 -6.98
CA ARG A 271 -0.40 -9.06 -8.41
C ARG A 271 -0.69 -7.79 -9.21
N VAL A 272 -0.43 -6.62 -8.64
CA VAL A 272 -0.54 -5.32 -9.33
C VAL A 272 0.49 -5.26 -10.45
N ARG A 273 0.04 -4.99 -11.67
CA ARG A 273 0.93 -4.85 -12.84
C ARG A 273 1.52 -3.45 -12.84
N ARG A 274 2.84 -3.37 -13.01
CA ARG A 274 3.58 -2.10 -13.07
C ARG A 274 4.15 -1.90 -14.47
N ARG A 275 3.94 -0.71 -15.03
CA ARG A 275 4.51 -0.27 -16.30
C ARG A 275 5.42 0.93 -16.08
N ARG A 276 6.66 0.85 -16.55
CA ARG A 276 7.59 1.98 -16.57
C ARG A 276 7.17 2.93 -17.69
N ASN A 277 7.23 4.22 -17.43
CA ASN A 277 6.90 5.24 -18.40
C ASN A 277 8.12 6.12 -18.65
N PHE A 278 8.29 6.56 -19.89
CA PHE A 278 9.37 7.44 -20.29
C PHE A 278 8.79 8.63 -21.05
N ALA A 279 9.24 9.83 -20.72
CA ALA A 279 8.97 11.02 -21.51
C ALA A 279 10.09 11.20 -22.54
N ILE A 280 9.71 11.58 -23.75
CA ILE A 280 10.66 11.94 -24.81
C ILE A 280 10.50 13.44 -25.04
N GLY A 281 11.59 14.17 -24.84
CA GLY A 281 11.69 15.60 -25.13
C GLY A 281 12.25 15.87 -26.53
N GLY A 282 12.75 17.09 -26.71
CA GLY A 282 13.33 17.53 -27.98
C GLY A 282 14.65 16.82 -28.34
N PRO A 283 15.21 17.15 -29.52
CA PRO A 283 16.50 16.63 -29.98
C PRO A 283 17.61 16.87 -28.94
N ALA A 284 18.51 15.90 -28.78
CA ALA A 284 19.60 15.95 -27.81
C ALA A 284 20.75 16.90 -28.21
N ALA A 285 20.83 17.30 -29.48
CA ALA A 285 21.95 18.05 -30.06
C ALA A 285 21.93 19.57 -29.78
N GLY A 286 21.16 20.06 -28.80
CA GLY A 286 21.09 21.49 -28.45
C GLY A 286 21.78 21.79 -27.11
N GLU A 287 22.30 23.01 -26.95
CA GLU A 287 23.01 23.53 -25.76
C GLU A 287 22.23 23.40 -24.43
N ASN A 288 20.92 23.13 -24.47
CA ASN A 288 20.06 23.06 -23.28
C ASN A 288 19.86 21.63 -22.73
N GLY A 289 20.70 20.67 -23.13
CA GLY A 289 20.61 19.28 -22.69
C GLY A 289 20.82 19.13 -21.18
N GLU A 290 21.84 19.78 -20.63
CA GLU A 290 22.19 19.76 -19.21
C GLU A 290 21.17 20.54 -18.36
N GLU A 291 20.73 21.71 -18.84
CA GLU A 291 19.73 22.52 -18.14
C GLU A 291 18.37 21.77 -18.04
N ARG A 292 17.95 21.08 -19.10
CA ARG A 292 16.76 20.24 -19.07
C ARG A 292 16.92 19.01 -18.18
N ALA A 293 18.10 18.38 -18.19
CA ALA A 293 18.39 17.28 -17.28
C ALA A 293 18.32 17.73 -15.81
N TRP A 294 18.82 18.94 -15.50
CA TRP A 294 18.73 19.53 -14.17
C TRP A 294 17.28 19.84 -13.77
N ARG A 295 16.49 20.48 -14.64
CA ARG A 295 15.07 20.79 -14.37
C ARG A 295 14.19 19.54 -14.22
N GLN A 296 14.45 18.48 -14.98
CA GLN A 296 13.63 17.26 -14.97
C GLN A 296 14.12 16.21 -13.96
N GLY A 297 15.35 16.35 -13.46
CA GLY A 297 16.02 15.50 -12.46
C GLY A 297 16.99 14.48 -13.08
N ASN A 298 17.83 13.86 -12.22
CA ASN A 298 18.97 12.96 -12.53
C ASN A 298 18.68 11.67 -13.34
N ALA A 299 17.52 11.55 -13.99
CA ALA A 299 17.13 10.37 -14.77
C ALA A 299 16.92 10.68 -16.27
N ALA A 300 17.55 11.75 -16.77
CA ALA A 300 17.58 12.04 -18.20
C ALA A 300 18.67 11.19 -18.90
N PHE A 301 18.38 10.70 -20.09
CA PHE A 301 19.28 9.88 -20.91
C PHE A 301 19.01 10.12 -22.40
N GLN A 302 19.99 9.82 -23.24
CA GLN A 302 19.85 9.94 -24.70
C GLN A 302 19.13 8.72 -25.28
N LEU A 303 18.11 8.95 -26.11
CA LEU A 303 17.36 7.92 -26.83
C LEU A 303 17.57 8.11 -28.34
N LYS A 304 18.26 7.18 -28.98
CA LYS A 304 18.42 7.17 -30.44
C LYS A 304 17.24 6.45 -31.10
N ASP A 305 16.51 7.16 -31.96
CA ASP A 305 15.34 6.63 -32.66
C ASP A 305 15.71 6.08 -34.03
N TYR A 306 16.19 4.84 -34.07
CA TYR A 306 16.58 4.19 -35.32
C TYR A 306 15.42 4.00 -36.31
N GLN A 307 14.18 3.96 -35.83
CA GLN A 307 13.00 3.62 -36.64
C GLN A 307 12.18 4.83 -37.06
N GLY A 308 12.56 6.05 -36.66
CA GLY A 308 11.81 7.27 -36.96
C GLY A 308 10.40 7.29 -36.34
N LYS A 309 10.20 6.62 -35.21
CA LYS A 309 8.89 6.56 -34.54
C LYS A 309 8.51 7.86 -33.82
N GLN A 310 9.49 8.70 -33.52
CA GLN A 310 9.37 9.96 -32.78
C GLN A 310 9.68 11.18 -33.65
N GLY A 311 10.24 10.95 -34.85
CA GLY A 311 10.60 11.98 -35.83
C GLY A 311 11.49 11.39 -36.92
N ALA A 312 12.51 12.11 -37.38
CA ALA A 312 13.42 11.58 -38.41
C ALA A 312 14.25 10.39 -37.87
N ALA A 313 14.35 9.33 -38.68
CA ALA A 313 15.12 8.15 -38.33
C ALA A 313 16.61 8.48 -38.08
N GLY A 314 17.19 7.85 -37.07
CA GLY A 314 18.58 8.04 -36.66
C GLY A 314 18.82 9.25 -35.75
N LYS A 315 17.83 10.11 -35.49
CA LYS A 315 17.96 11.24 -34.56
C LYS A 315 18.00 10.79 -33.10
N THR A 316 18.72 11.55 -32.29
CA THR A 316 18.84 11.35 -30.84
C THR A 316 18.00 12.37 -30.10
N TYR A 317 17.20 11.91 -29.15
CA TYR A 317 16.31 12.72 -28.31
C TYR A 317 16.74 12.64 -26.85
N LEU A 318 16.46 13.69 -26.08
CA LEU A 318 16.59 13.64 -24.64
C LEU A 318 15.32 12.99 -24.05
N ALA A 319 15.48 11.88 -23.33
CA ALA A 319 14.38 11.18 -22.67
C ALA A 319 14.60 11.14 -21.15
N TRP A 320 13.53 11.02 -20.37
CA TRP A 320 13.65 10.83 -18.92
C TRP A 320 12.57 9.91 -18.37
N GLN A 321 12.86 9.27 -17.23
CA GLN A 321 11.91 8.39 -16.58
C GLN A 321 10.75 9.17 -15.94
N LEU A 322 9.52 8.83 -16.33
CA LEU A 322 8.31 9.27 -15.65
C LEU A 322 7.94 8.31 -14.52
N PRO A 323 7.07 8.75 -13.59
CA PRO A 323 6.48 7.83 -12.63
C PRO A 323 5.81 6.62 -13.32
N ASN A 324 5.73 5.50 -12.61
CA ASN A 324 5.15 4.29 -13.19
C ASN A 324 3.63 4.38 -13.29
N SER A 325 3.08 3.67 -14.26
CA SER A 325 1.66 3.33 -14.32
C SER A 325 1.45 2.01 -13.59
N TYR A 326 0.29 1.89 -12.96
CA TYR A 326 -0.10 0.70 -12.19
C TYR A 326 -1.49 0.27 -12.64
N ALA A 327 -1.68 -1.03 -12.81
CA ALA A 327 -2.97 -1.63 -13.10
C ALA A 327 -3.28 -2.67 -12.02
N GLY A 328 -4.35 -2.42 -11.26
CA GLY A 328 -4.79 -3.34 -10.20
C GLY A 328 -5.51 -4.57 -10.77
N PRO A 329 -5.67 -5.63 -9.96
CA PRO A 329 -6.24 -6.91 -10.39
C PRO A 329 -7.77 -6.94 -10.44
N HIS A 330 -8.44 -5.95 -9.83
CA HIS A 330 -9.88 -5.95 -9.65
C HIS A 330 -10.63 -5.31 -10.82
N ALA A 331 -11.76 -5.90 -11.18
CA ALA A 331 -12.67 -5.35 -12.17
C ALA A 331 -13.35 -4.08 -11.64
N ALA A 332 -13.58 -3.13 -12.54
CA ALA A 332 -14.27 -1.89 -12.20
C ALA A 332 -15.78 -2.15 -12.04
N ALA A 333 -16.35 -1.71 -10.93
CA ALA A 333 -17.79 -1.74 -10.69
C ALA A 333 -18.48 -0.48 -11.21
N ALA A 334 -19.80 -0.51 -11.33
CA ALA A 334 -20.60 0.66 -11.71
C ALA A 334 -20.54 1.74 -10.61
N LYS A 335 -20.42 3.02 -11.00
CA LYS A 335 -20.38 4.16 -10.06
C LYS A 335 -21.63 4.22 -9.18
N GLY A 336 -22.81 4.05 -9.78
CA GLY A 336 -24.10 4.04 -9.08
C GLY A 336 -24.29 5.27 -8.20
N ARG A 337 -24.59 5.08 -6.91
CA ARG A 337 -24.86 6.16 -5.95
C ARG A 337 -23.65 7.02 -5.56
N GLN A 338 -22.48 6.87 -6.17
CA GLN A 338 -21.27 7.62 -5.82
C GLN A 338 -21.46 9.16 -5.86
N LYS A 339 -22.22 9.69 -6.84
CA LYS A 339 -22.51 11.13 -6.91
C LYS A 339 -23.30 11.61 -5.70
N ARG A 340 -24.33 10.85 -5.29
CA ARG A 340 -25.13 11.14 -4.09
C ARG A 340 -24.29 11.04 -2.82
N ILE A 341 -23.48 9.98 -2.70
CA ILE A 341 -22.57 9.81 -1.56
C ILE A 341 -21.62 11.01 -1.43
N ASN A 342 -21.05 11.47 -2.55
CA ASN A 342 -20.17 12.65 -2.53
C ASN A 342 -20.90 13.94 -2.18
N ARG A 343 -22.17 14.10 -2.57
CA ARG A 343 -22.99 15.24 -2.15
C ARG A 343 -23.18 15.21 -0.63
N GLU A 344 -23.63 14.07 -0.09
CA GLU A 344 -23.81 13.90 1.36
C GLU A 344 -22.50 14.10 2.15
N LEU A 345 -21.35 13.61 1.63
CA LEU A 345 -20.05 13.85 2.26
C LEU A 345 -19.62 15.31 2.21
N THR A 346 -19.95 16.03 1.13
CA THR A 346 -19.65 17.46 1.01
C THR A 346 -20.54 18.24 1.98
N ASP A 347 -21.84 17.93 2.06
CA ASP A 347 -22.77 18.59 2.97
C ASP A 347 -22.35 18.39 4.44
N LEU A 348 -21.95 17.17 4.81
CA LEU A 348 -21.42 16.87 6.14
C LEU A 348 -20.09 17.59 6.45
N PHE A 349 -19.28 17.87 5.43
CA PHE A 349 -18.02 18.60 5.57
C PHE A 349 -18.24 20.12 5.66
N MET A 350 -19.15 20.67 4.84
CA MET A 350 -19.48 22.09 4.78
C MET A 350 -20.24 22.56 6.03
N GLN A 351 -20.91 21.66 6.75
CA GLN A 351 -21.47 21.95 8.08
C GLN A 351 -20.40 22.19 9.17
N GLY A 352 -19.10 22.05 8.85
CA GLY A 352 -18.00 22.19 9.80
C GLY A 352 -16.97 23.30 9.52
N MET A 353 -16.61 23.61 8.26
CA MET A 353 -15.58 24.62 7.93
C MET A 353 -15.72 25.17 6.51
N THR A 354 -15.83 26.50 6.38
CA THR A 354 -15.59 27.28 5.14
C THR A 354 -14.10 27.67 5.08
N GLY A 355 -13.28 26.89 4.38
CA GLY A 355 -11.88 27.22 4.11
C GLY A 355 -11.55 27.02 2.64
N ASN A 356 -11.27 28.11 1.93
CA ASN A 356 -10.83 28.13 0.53
C ASN A 356 -9.31 27.88 0.48
N ASP A 357 -8.89 26.62 0.31
CA ASP A 357 -7.50 26.32 -0.05
C ASP A 357 -7.43 25.87 -1.51
N GLN A 358 -7.00 26.78 -2.39
CA GLN A 358 -6.52 26.43 -3.72
C GLN A 358 -4.99 26.25 -3.65
N ASP A 359 -4.56 24.99 -3.47
CA ASP A 359 -3.16 24.58 -3.52
C ASP A 359 -2.61 24.71 -4.95
N ASN A 360 -1.99 25.84 -5.25
CA ASN A 360 -1.43 26.20 -6.56
C ASN A 360 0.00 25.65 -6.76
N ARG A 361 0.25 24.39 -6.38
CA ARG A 361 1.52 23.72 -6.70
C ARG A 361 1.60 23.40 -8.19
N LEU A 362 2.77 23.62 -8.79
CA LEU A 362 3.16 23.22 -10.14
C LEU A 362 3.06 21.69 -10.31
N ARG A 363 1.84 21.18 -10.47
CA ARG A 363 1.57 19.74 -10.63
C ARG A 363 1.78 19.35 -12.08
N ARG A 364 2.67 18.39 -12.33
CA ARG A 364 2.77 17.69 -13.63
C ARG A 364 1.40 17.10 -13.97
N ARG A 365 0.85 17.44 -15.14
CA ARG A 365 -0.50 17.00 -15.55
C ARG A 365 -0.39 15.95 -16.64
N PHE A 366 -1.13 14.85 -16.49
CA PHE A 366 -1.11 13.71 -17.41
C PHE A 366 -2.46 13.58 -18.12
N CYS A 367 -2.43 13.60 -19.45
CA CYS A 367 -3.59 13.54 -20.32
C CYS A 367 -3.63 12.23 -21.12
N GLY A 368 -4.83 11.78 -21.45
CA GLY A 368 -5.03 10.55 -22.24
C GLY A 368 -4.64 10.70 -23.71
N ASN A 369 -4.66 11.92 -24.27
CA ASN A 369 -4.35 12.20 -25.66
C ASN A 369 -3.77 13.62 -25.86
N GLY A 370 -3.18 13.87 -27.03
CA GLY A 370 -2.53 15.15 -27.35
C GLY A 370 -3.49 16.34 -27.39
N ARG A 371 -4.72 16.16 -27.88
CA ARG A 371 -5.73 17.23 -27.97
C ARG A 371 -6.09 17.79 -26.59
N THR A 372 -6.34 16.91 -25.61
CA THR A 372 -6.62 17.33 -24.23
C THR A 372 -5.40 17.95 -23.56
N ALA A 373 -4.19 17.49 -23.89
CA ALA A 373 -2.97 18.11 -23.41
C ALA A 373 -2.77 19.54 -23.93
N ALA A 374 -2.97 19.76 -25.24
CA ALA A 374 -2.85 21.10 -25.83
C ALA A 374 -3.84 22.09 -25.21
N GLN A 375 -5.12 21.69 -25.05
CA GLN A 375 -6.12 22.52 -24.39
C GLN A 375 -5.77 22.85 -22.94
N LEU A 376 -5.20 21.89 -22.21
CA LEU A 376 -4.80 22.09 -20.82
C LEU A 376 -3.58 23.00 -20.72
N PHE A 377 -2.63 22.85 -21.64
CA PHE A 377 -1.43 23.67 -21.73
C PHE A 377 -1.79 25.14 -21.98
N SER A 378 -2.66 25.42 -22.97
CA SER A 378 -3.14 26.78 -23.26
C SER A 378 -3.79 27.47 -22.05
N LYS A 379 -4.39 26.70 -21.13
CA LYS A 379 -5.05 27.24 -19.94
C LYS A 379 -4.12 27.47 -18.76
N THR A 380 -3.03 26.72 -18.64
CA THR A 380 -2.24 26.68 -17.39
C THR A 380 -0.75 26.92 -17.56
N GLY A 381 -0.21 26.91 -18.78
CA GLY A 381 1.21 27.19 -19.06
C GLY A 381 2.22 26.22 -18.43
N GLY A 382 1.77 25.20 -17.69
CA GLY A 382 2.63 24.26 -16.97
C GLY A 382 3.03 23.04 -17.80
N ASN A 383 3.89 22.19 -17.23
CA ASN A 383 4.31 20.94 -17.86
C ASN A 383 3.13 19.96 -18.02
N VAL A 384 2.70 19.73 -19.27
CA VAL A 384 1.63 18.80 -19.63
C VAL A 384 2.20 17.62 -20.43
N TYR A 385 1.82 16.41 -20.04
CA TYR A 385 2.23 15.17 -20.69
C TYR A 385 1.01 14.46 -21.29
N TRP A 386 1.17 13.82 -22.45
CA TRP A 386 0.14 12.94 -23.00
C TRP A 386 0.71 11.62 -23.50
N ARG A 387 -0.18 10.62 -23.54
CA ARG A 387 0.18 9.25 -23.90
C ARG A 387 0.48 9.13 -25.39
N GLY A 388 1.62 8.53 -25.70
CA GLY A 388 2.00 8.09 -27.04
C GLY A 388 1.82 6.58 -27.24
N LYS A 389 2.49 6.01 -28.24
CA LYS A 389 2.49 4.56 -28.47
C LYS A 389 3.32 3.85 -27.38
N GLY A 390 2.80 2.74 -26.85
CA GLY A 390 3.49 1.90 -25.86
C GLY A 390 3.68 2.56 -24.49
N ASN A 391 4.94 2.61 -24.02
CA ASN A 391 5.34 3.15 -22.71
C ASN A 391 5.78 4.63 -22.77
N PHE A 392 5.65 5.25 -23.94
CA PHE A 392 6.15 6.59 -24.21
C PHE A 392 5.10 7.65 -23.99
N TRP A 393 5.54 8.77 -23.45
CA TRP A 393 4.76 9.98 -23.25
C TRP A 393 5.45 11.13 -23.97
N TYR A 394 4.65 11.99 -24.55
CA TYR A 394 5.10 13.26 -25.09
C TYR A 394 4.88 14.35 -24.06
N SER A 395 5.72 15.38 -24.09
CA SER A 395 5.62 16.54 -23.20
C SER A 395 5.54 17.83 -23.98
N ILE A 396 4.71 18.76 -23.49
CA ILE A 396 4.69 20.16 -23.91
C ILE A 396 4.89 21.01 -22.65
N GLY A 397 5.85 21.92 -22.71
CA GLY A 397 6.31 22.72 -21.59
C GLY A 397 7.53 23.53 -21.99
N ASN A 398 7.66 24.73 -21.43
CA ASN A 398 8.80 25.63 -21.63
C ASN A 398 10.01 25.22 -20.80
#